data_AF-A0ABC8ZD46-F1
#
_entry.id   AF-A0ABC8ZD46-F1
#
_cell.length_a   1.000
_cell.length_b   1.000
_cell.length_c   1.000
_cell.angle_alpha   90.00
_cell.angle_beta   90.00
_cell.angle_gamma   90.00
#
_symmetry.space_group_name_H-M   'P 1'
#
loop_
_entity.id
_entity.type
_entity.pdbx_description
1 polymer ?
#
loop_
_entity_poly.entity_id
_entity_poly.type
_entity_poly.pdbx_seq_one_letter_code
_entity_poly.pdbx_strand_id
1 'polypeptide(L)'
;MGSPSYRLTAAITVPSTGEFLVVRQPRPPSPPDDEDYRRFVDSDLYDLPSAPLKPLVGEARSEAAIAGADSVTGLDLSRLDVSAALEQIFDQFGLPDGMRGEWRLLKYVEEAEFGPDAGVNTVFIIGALESKLDALPESCKWMTKEPALGLLSEAKPGSDRIGPNAYIGLLNSELSSKSTALPSQEYPPGITLVPMKSKTLQPFRTTNLVLVRATNGASGSACSDFFACGDALLLDPGCSSQVHAELADLVDSLPKKLLVLVTHHHHDHIEGLSVVQRCNPDAVLLTHQNTMNRIGKGNWQIEYTSVAGGEKICIGDQELQVVFAPGHTDGHMGLLHANTNTLIVGDHCVGHGSATLDSRSGGNMKDYFETTYKFLDLSPHVLIPMHGRINLWPKHMLCGYLRNRRSREASILQSIENGGRTLFEIVSKTYSDVDRKLWIPASFNVRLHVDHLNSQHKLPKDFSLEMFSRSCDDFFSSL
;
A
#
# COMPACT_ATOMS: atom_id res chain seq x y z
N MET A 1 20.52 -2.95 -1.02
CA MET A 1 19.52 -2.67 -2.07
C MET A 1 20.26 -2.09 -3.26
N GLY A 2 19.68 -2.12 -4.47
CA GLY A 2 20.25 -1.36 -5.59
C GLY A 2 20.24 0.13 -5.30
N SER A 3 20.95 0.92 -6.11
CA SER A 3 20.83 2.39 -6.08
C SER A 3 19.39 2.79 -6.40
N PRO A 4 18.85 3.87 -5.80
CA PRO A 4 17.54 4.37 -6.17
C PRO A 4 17.49 4.73 -7.65
N SER A 5 16.31 4.54 -8.25
CA SER A 5 16.04 5.07 -9.58
C SER A 5 15.50 6.49 -9.48
N TYR A 6 15.48 7.23 -10.58
CA TYR A 6 14.98 8.60 -10.60
C TYR A 6 13.78 8.73 -11.54
N ARG A 7 12.90 9.68 -11.22
CA ARG A 7 11.76 10.08 -12.05
C ARG A 7 11.73 11.61 -12.17
N LEU A 8 11.43 12.09 -13.36
CA LEU A 8 11.14 13.51 -13.61
C LEU A 8 9.62 13.66 -13.70
N THR A 9 9.07 14.62 -12.97
CA THR A 9 7.64 14.95 -12.98
C THR A 9 7.47 16.43 -13.26
N ALA A 10 6.60 16.78 -14.21
CA ALA A 10 6.38 18.17 -14.62
C ALA A 10 5.01 18.70 -14.19
N ALA A 11 5.01 19.78 -13.41
CA ALA A 11 3.84 20.61 -13.18
C ALA A 11 3.77 21.67 -14.29
N ILE A 12 2.84 21.50 -15.22
CA ILE A 12 2.63 22.44 -16.34
C ILE A 12 1.42 23.29 -16.00
N THR A 13 1.62 24.59 -15.88
CA THR A 13 0.62 25.52 -15.35
C THR A 13 0.24 26.61 -16.35
N VAL A 14 -0.96 27.16 -16.22
CA VAL A 14 -1.41 28.36 -16.94
C VAL A 14 -1.72 29.43 -15.89
N PRO A 15 -0.76 30.31 -15.55
CA PRO A 15 -0.92 31.25 -14.44
C PRO A 15 -2.12 32.18 -14.57
N SER A 16 -2.50 32.54 -15.80
CA SER A 16 -3.66 33.41 -16.09
C SER A 16 -5.01 32.79 -15.67
N THR A 17 -5.09 31.46 -15.59
CA THR A 17 -6.31 30.74 -15.17
C THR A 17 -6.16 29.97 -13.86
N GLY A 18 -4.92 29.81 -13.36
CA GLY A 18 -4.63 29.02 -12.16
C GLY A 18 -4.72 27.50 -12.37
N GLU A 19 -4.77 27.06 -13.62
CA GLU A 19 -4.90 25.65 -13.95
C GLU A 19 -3.56 24.96 -14.15
N PHE A 20 -3.55 23.64 -13.98
CA PHE A 20 -2.43 22.77 -14.27
C PHE A 20 -2.88 21.55 -15.07
N LEU A 21 -1.95 20.98 -15.83
CA LEU A 21 -2.18 19.82 -16.66
C LEU A 21 -2.04 18.54 -15.85
N VAL A 22 -3.01 17.65 -15.98
CA VAL A 22 -2.92 16.25 -15.54
C VAL A 22 -3.13 15.31 -16.72
N VAL A 23 -2.51 14.14 -16.64
CA VAL A 23 -2.61 13.09 -17.64
C VAL A 23 -3.13 11.80 -17.02
N ARG A 24 -4.04 11.13 -17.73
CA ARG A 24 -4.63 9.85 -17.36
C ARG A 24 -3.53 8.80 -17.39
N GLN A 25 -3.29 8.19 -16.24
CA GLN A 25 -2.29 7.15 -16.07
C GLN A 25 -2.75 5.85 -16.76
N PRO A 26 -1.84 5.15 -17.46
CA PRO A 26 -2.17 3.90 -18.12
C PRO A 26 -2.57 2.85 -17.07
N ARG A 27 -3.69 2.18 -17.31
CA ARG A 27 -4.14 1.07 -16.48
C ARG A 27 -3.19 -0.13 -16.69
N PRO A 28 -2.89 -0.92 -15.65
CA PRO A 28 -2.21 -2.18 -15.82
C PRO A 28 -2.95 -3.07 -16.83
N PRO A 29 -2.24 -3.85 -17.66
CA PRO A 29 -2.87 -4.73 -18.64
C PRO A 29 -3.91 -5.63 -17.99
N SER A 30 -5.09 -5.69 -18.60
CA SER A 30 -6.13 -6.60 -18.16
C SER A 30 -5.71 -8.04 -18.43
N PRO A 31 -5.76 -8.93 -17.44
CA PRO A 31 -5.50 -10.36 -17.65
C PRO A 31 -6.53 -10.95 -18.63
N PRO A 32 -6.12 -11.83 -19.57
CA PRO A 32 -7.06 -12.51 -20.45
C PRO A 32 -7.97 -13.44 -19.63
N ASP A 33 -9.26 -13.45 -19.96
CA ASP A 33 -10.27 -14.37 -19.42
C ASP A 33 -10.41 -14.40 -17.88
N ASP A 34 -10.19 -13.26 -17.23
CA ASP A 34 -10.42 -13.10 -15.80
C ASP A 34 -11.82 -12.54 -15.53
N GLU A 35 -12.77 -13.43 -15.23
CA GLU A 35 -14.17 -13.10 -14.95
C GLU A 35 -14.34 -12.14 -13.77
N ASP A 36 -13.53 -12.27 -12.72
CA ASP A 36 -13.58 -11.35 -11.57
C ASP A 36 -13.13 -9.96 -12.03
N TYR A 37 -12.05 -9.88 -12.80
CA TYR A 37 -11.59 -8.61 -13.36
C TYR A 37 -12.63 -7.96 -14.28
N ARG A 38 -13.50 -8.69 -14.98
CA ARG A 38 -14.56 -8.10 -15.82
C ARG A 38 -15.73 -7.53 -15.02
N ARG A 39 -15.99 -8.03 -13.81
CA ARG A 39 -17.14 -7.64 -12.97
C ARG A 39 -16.98 -6.29 -12.28
N PHE A 40 -15.74 -5.87 -12.01
CA PHE A 40 -15.44 -4.63 -11.29
C PHE A 40 -14.91 -3.55 -12.23
N VAL A 41 -15.03 -2.28 -11.85
CA VAL A 41 -14.54 -1.14 -12.66
C VAL A 41 -13.55 -0.34 -11.82
N ASP A 42 -12.37 -0.07 -12.38
CA ASP A 42 -11.44 0.91 -11.80
C ASP A 42 -11.75 2.30 -12.35
N SER A 43 -11.74 3.29 -11.47
CA SER A 43 -11.76 4.69 -11.84
C SER A 43 -10.50 5.11 -12.60
N ASP A 44 -10.63 6.10 -13.47
CA ASP A 44 -9.48 6.75 -14.08
C ASP A 44 -8.62 7.43 -13.01
N LEU A 45 -7.30 7.32 -13.17
CA LEU A 45 -6.31 8.00 -12.35
C LEU A 45 -5.66 9.07 -13.19
N TYR A 46 -5.79 10.32 -12.79
CA TYR A 46 -5.08 11.45 -13.39
C TYR A 46 -3.94 11.86 -12.47
N ASP A 47 -2.77 12.15 -13.03
CA ASP A 47 -1.61 12.58 -12.26
C ASP A 47 -0.78 13.59 -13.06
N LEU A 48 0.22 14.22 -12.45
CA LEU A 48 1.18 15.02 -13.22
C LEU A 48 1.92 14.13 -14.23
N PRO A 49 2.18 14.61 -15.45
CA PRO A 49 2.97 13.87 -16.42
C PRO A 49 4.38 13.64 -15.87
N SER A 50 4.87 12.42 -16.04
CA SER A 50 6.17 12.01 -15.52
C SER A 50 6.84 10.99 -16.43
N ALA A 51 8.17 10.89 -16.34
CA ALA A 51 8.97 9.94 -17.09
C ALA A 51 10.15 9.44 -16.26
N PRO A 52 10.65 8.20 -16.51
CA PRO A 52 11.89 7.73 -15.90
C PRO A 52 13.05 8.67 -16.23
N LEU A 53 13.77 9.12 -15.20
CA LEU A 53 14.95 9.96 -15.34
C LEU A 53 16.19 9.05 -15.27
N LYS A 54 16.71 8.70 -16.44
CA LYS A 54 17.78 7.71 -16.55
C LYS A 54 19.17 8.35 -16.40
N PRO A 55 20.18 7.61 -15.94
CA PRO A 55 21.57 8.06 -16.02
C PRO A 55 21.97 8.34 -17.48
N LEU A 56 22.76 9.40 -17.70
CA LEU A 56 23.35 9.70 -19.00
C LEU A 56 24.33 8.59 -19.40
N VAL A 57 24.30 8.22 -20.67
CA VAL A 57 25.30 7.34 -21.29
C VAL A 57 26.35 8.21 -21.96
N GLY A 58 27.50 8.42 -21.31
CA GLY A 58 28.61 9.21 -21.86
C GLY A 58 29.01 10.41 -20.98
N GLU A 59 29.56 11.46 -21.60
CA GLU A 59 29.96 12.69 -20.90
C GLU A 59 28.74 13.49 -20.41
N ALA A 60 28.91 14.22 -19.30
CA ALA A 60 27.89 15.09 -18.74
C ALA A 60 27.43 16.13 -19.78
N ARG A 61 26.12 16.31 -19.93
CA ARG A 61 25.55 17.31 -20.85
C ARG A 61 25.26 18.62 -20.11
N SER A 62 25.35 19.73 -20.82
CA SER A 62 25.06 21.09 -20.33
C SER A 62 23.60 21.55 -20.55
N GLU A 63 22.69 20.71 -21.05
CA GLU A 63 21.63 21.20 -21.95
C GLU A 63 20.17 21.13 -21.49
N ALA A 64 19.90 21.07 -20.19
CA ALA A 64 18.58 21.48 -19.67
C ALA A 64 18.76 22.20 -18.34
N ALA A 65 18.88 23.52 -18.37
CA ALA A 65 19.01 24.33 -17.16
C ALA A 65 17.67 24.33 -16.40
N ILE A 66 17.44 23.31 -15.57
CA ILE A 66 16.40 23.36 -14.55
C ILE A 66 16.91 24.34 -13.48
N ALA A 67 16.40 25.56 -13.52
CA ALA A 67 16.83 26.59 -12.60
C ALA A 67 16.51 26.19 -11.15
N GLY A 68 17.50 26.36 -10.27
CA GLY A 68 17.41 26.00 -8.84
C GLY A 68 17.86 24.58 -8.50
N ALA A 69 18.13 23.70 -9.48
CA ALA A 69 18.55 22.33 -9.21
C ALA A 69 19.89 22.22 -8.46
N ASP A 70 20.86 23.08 -8.79
CA ASP A 70 22.20 23.08 -8.19
C ASP A 70 22.20 23.39 -6.68
N SER A 71 21.07 23.88 -6.15
CA SER A 71 20.92 24.21 -4.73
C SER A 71 20.51 23.03 -3.85
N VAL A 72 20.20 21.86 -4.44
CA VAL A 72 19.73 20.68 -3.71
C VAL A 72 20.85 19.68 -3.48
N THR A 73 21.23 19.51 -2.21
CA THR A 73 22.17 18.47 -1.79
C THR A 73 21.65 17.08 -2.16
N GLY A 74 22.50 16.26 -2.79
CA GLY A 74 22.17 14.88 -3.16
C GLY A 74 21.54 14.71 -4.55
N LEU A 75 21.21 15.80 -5.24
CA LEU A 75 20.71 15.78 -6.61
C LEU A 75 21.76 16.33 -7.58
N ASP A 76 22.27 15.49 -8.48
CA ASP A 76 23.17 15.89 -9.56
C ASP A 76 22.52 15.61 -10.92
N LEU A 77 21.81 16.62 -11.44
CA LEU A 77 21.12 16.52 -12.72
C LEU A 77 22.09 16.42 -13.92
N SER A 78 23.36 16.84 -13.77
CA SER A 78 24.34 16.77 -14.85
C SER A 78 24.68 15.34 -15.29
N ARG A 79 24.29 14.34 -14.48
CA ARG A 79 24.47 12.91 -14.73
C ARG A 79 23.19 12.22 -15.21
N LEU A 80 22.10 12.96 -15.40
CA LEU A 80 20.78 12.42 -15.72
C LEU A 80 20.29 12.97 -17.06
N ASP A 81 19.61 12.13 -17.85
CA ASP A 81 19.11 12.49 -19.18
C ASP A 81 17.77 13.22 -19.06
N VAL A 82 17.85 14.48 -18.62
CA VAL A 82 16.69 15.36 -18.42
C VAL A 82 15.98 15.62 -19.75
N SER A 83 16.71 15.81 -20.85
CA SER A 83 16.14 16.09 -22.17
C SER A 83 15.27 14.93 -22.65
N ALA A 84 15.76 13.69 -22.60
CA ALA A 84 14.97 12.52 -23.00
C ALA A 84 13.76 12.28 -22.09
N ALA A 85 13.84 12.65 -20.81
CA ALA A 85 12.71 12.57 -19.90
C ALA A 85 11.65 13.64 -20.20
N LEU A 86 12.07 14.87 -20.55
CA LEU A 86 11.16 15.95 -20.98
C LEU A 86 10.45 15.61 -22.29
N GLU A 87 11.16 15.06 -23.28
CA GLU A 87 10.56 14.58 -24.54
C GLU A 87 9.45 13.55 -24.28
N GLN A 88 9.74 12.53 -23.46
CA GLN A 88 8.73 11.54 -23.05
C GLN A 88 7.55 12.13 -22.28
N ILE A 89 7.77 13.21 -21.53
CA ILE A 89 6.69 13.94 -20.85
C ILE A 89 5.82 14.65 -21.89
N PHE A 90 6.43 15.34 -22.86
CA PHE A 90 5.71 16.09 -23.90
C PHE A 90 4.91 15.20 -24.84
N ASP A 91 5.42 14.01 -25.15
CA ASP A 91 4.71 12.99 -25.93
C ASP A 91 3.36 12.59 -25.30
N GLN A 92 3.24 12.64 -23.96
CA GLN A 92 2.00 12.24 -23.27
C GLN A 92 0.82 13.19 -23.52
N PHE A 93 1.08 14.41 -23.95
CA PHE A 93 0.05 15.42 -24.21
C PHE A 93 0.20 16.12 -25.57
N GLY A 94 1.01 15.52 -26.47
CA GLY A 94 1.02 15.85 -27.90
C GLY A 94 1.71 17.17 -28.25
N LEU A 95 2.83 17.50 -27.61
CA LEU A 95 3.65 18.66 -27.98
C LEU A 95 4.91 18.23 -28.77
N PRO A 96 4.96 18.40 -30.10
CA PRO A 96 6.08 17.92 -30.91
C PRO A 96 7.25 18.90 -31.00
N ASP A 97 7.01 20.20 -30.83
CA ASP A 97 8.04 21.25 -30.95
C ASP A 97 7.56 22.53 -30.24
N GLY A 98 8.38 23.11 -29.35
CA GLY A 98 8.24 24.52 -28.97
C GLY A 98 8.20 24.87 -27.48
N MET A 99 8.01 23.94 -26.54
CA MET A 99 8.16 24.27 -25.11
C MET A 99 9.62 24.12 -24.64
N ARG A 100 10.50 24.99 -25.17
CA ARG A 100 11.79 25.30 -24.53
C ARG A 100 11.55 26.34 -23.42
N GLY A 101 10.72 25.98 -22.45
CA GLY A 101 10.40 26.86 -21.32
C GLY A 101 11.55 26.91 -20.30
N GLU A 102 11.61 28.00 -19.53
CA GLU A 102 12.43 28.05 -18.32
C GLU A 102 11.83 27.10 -17.27
N TRP A 103 12.34 25.87 -17.22
CA TRP A 103 11.97 24.91 -16.19
C TRP A 103 12.63 25.30 -14.88
N ARG A 104 11.86 25.30 -13.79
CA ARG A 104 12.37 25.53 -12.44
C ARG A 104 12.17 24.29 -11.60
N LEU A 105 13.13 24.01 -10.72
CA LEU A 105 12.95 22.99 -9.71
C LEU A 105 11.80 23.42 -8.78
N LEU A 106 10.82 22.54 -8.61
CA LEU A 106 9.74 22.71 -7.66
C LEU A 106 10.07 22.01 -6.34
N LYS A 107 10.48 20.74 -6.41
CA LYS A 107 10.76 19.90 -5.23
C LYS A 107 11.63 18.71 -5.64
N TYR A 108 12.46 18.22 -4.73
CA TYR A 108 13.12 16.91 -4.82
C TYR A 108 12.64 16.06 -3.66
N VAL A 109 12.17 14.85 -3.95
CA VAL A 109 11.61 13.93 -2.94
C VAL A 109 12.34 12.60 -3.05
N GLU A 110 12.96 12.20 -1.94
CA GLU A 110 13.51 10.85 -1.79
C GLU A 110 12.40 9.93 -1.27
N GLU A 111 12.22 8.79 -1.94
CA GLU A 111 11.20 7.83 -1.52
C GLU A 111 11.69 7.06 -0.29
N ALA A 112 10.82 6.91 0.71
CA ALA A 112 11.10 6.07 1.87
C ALA A 112 11.29 4.58 1.47
N GLU A 113 12.04 3.82 2.27
CA GLU A 113 12.42 2.43 1.95
C GLU A 113 11.28 1.42 2.15
N PHE A 114 10.24 1.50 1.31
CA PHE A 114 9.11 0.57 1.31
C PHE A 114 9.49 -0.86 0.89
N GLY A 115 10.51 -1.00 0.03
CA GLY A 115 11.01 -2.28 -0.47
C GLY A 115 10.00 -3.09 -1.31
N PRO A 116 10.39 -4.28 -1.80
CA PRO A 116 11.74 -4.83 -1.72
C PRO A 116 12.71 -4.19 -2.71
N ASP A 117 12.18 -3.56 -3.77
CA ASP A 117 12.95 -2.82 -4.76
C ASP A 117 13.49 -1.51 -4.18
N ALA A 118 14.58 -1.01 -4.77
CA ALA A 118 15.14 0.28 -4.39
C ALA A 118 14.12 1.42 -4.58
N GLY A 119 14.29 2.49 -3.81
CA GLY A 119 13.43 3.68 -3.87
C GLY A 119 13.43 4.36 -5.24
N VAL A 120 12.40 5.17 -5.51
CA VAL A 120 12.34 6.05 -6.68
C VAL A 120 12.32 7.52 -6.25
N ASN A 121 13.46 8.18 -6.39
CA ASN A 121 13.58 9.59 -6.07
C ASN A 121 12.95 10.42 -7.20
N THR A 122 12.10 11.39 -6.84
CA THR A 122 11.31 12.16 -7.81
C THR A 122 11.75 13.61 -7.82
N VAL A 123 12.11 14.09 -9.01
CA VAL A 123 12.44 15.49 -9.30
C VAL A 123 11.19 16.13 -9.88
N PHE A 124 10.59 17.04 -9.11
CA PHE A 124 9.45 17.83 -9.56
C PHE A 124 9.98 19.13 -10.15
N ILE A 125 9.55 19.41 -11.38
CA ILE A 125 9.81 20.68 -12.06
C ILE A 125 8.50 21.39 -12.36
N ILE A 126 8.57 22.71 -12.51
CA ILE A 126 7.41 23.53 -12.87
C ILE A 126 7.73 24.38 -14.09
N GLY A 127 6.75 24.43 -15.01
CA GLY A 127 6.75 25.27 -16.20
C GLY A 127 5.42 26.01 -16.32
N ALA A 128 5.45 27.19 -16.92
CA ALA A 128 4.27 28.01 -17.18
C ALA A 128 4.05 28.18 -18.68
N LEU A 129 2.80 28.02 -19.11
CA LEU A 129 2.32 28.39 -20.44
C LEU A 129 1.61 29.74 -20.37
N GLU A 130 1.75 30.54 -21.43
CA GLU A 130 1.02 31.82 -21.56
C GLU A 130 -0.49 31.59 -21.71
N SER A 131 -0.87 30.52 -22.40
CA SER A 131 -2.26 30.11 -22.63
C SER A 131 -2.37 28.58 -22.74
N LYS A 132 -3.61 28.07 -22.68
CA LYS A 132 -3.89 26.64 -22.85
C LYS A 132 -3.57 26.18 -24.26
N LEU A 133 -3.22 24.90 -24.39
CA LEU A 133 -3.12 24.23 -25.67
C LEU A 133 -4.52 24.03 -26.27
N ASP A 134 -4.71 24.43 -27.54
CA ASP A 134 -6.00 24.41 -28.23
C ASP A 134 -6.54 22.99 -28.46
N ALA A 135 -5.65 21.99 -28.60
CA ALA A 135 -6.00 20.59 -28.79
C ALA A 135 -5.21 19.72 -27.82
N LEU A 136 -5.89 19.25 -26.76
CA LEU A 136 -5.35 18.25 -25.84
C LEU A 136 -5.85 16.85 -26.20
N PRO A 137 -5.04 15.80 -26.06
CA PRO A 137 -5.53 14.42 -26.11
C PRO A 137 -6.63 14.17 -25.07
N GLU A 138 -7.55 13.23 -25.34
CA GLU A 138 -8.61 12.84 -24.39
C GLU A 138 -8.08 12.25 -23.07
N SER A 139 -6.81 11.86 -23.03
CA SER A 139 -6.11 11.44 -21.83
C SER A 139 -5.68 12.61 -20.95
N CYS A 140 -5.79 13.86 -21.40
CA CYS A 140 -5.28 15.03 -20.71
C CYS A 140 -6.41 15.95 -20.25
N LYS A 141 -6.25 16.57 -19.08
CA LYS A 141 -7.22 17.53 -18.54
C LYS A 141 -6.50 18.71 -17.90
N TRP A 142 -7.06 19.91 -18.09
CA TRP A 142 -6.74 21.08 -17.27
C TRP A 142 -7.58 21.02 -16.00
N MET A 143 -6.95 21.27 -14.85
CA MET A 143 -7.62 21.30 -13.55
C MET A 143 -7.14 22.48 -12.73
N THR A 144 -8.01 23.06 -11.91
CA THR A 144 -7.61 23.97 -10.83
C THR A 144 -7.32 23.17 -9.56
N LYS A 145 -6.70 23.81 -8.57
CA LYS A 145 -6.29 23.13 -7.32
C LYS A 145 -7.48 22.66 -6.50
N GLU A 146 -8.55 23.45 -6.41
CA GLU A 146 -9.68 23.17 -5.53
C GLU A 146 -10.46 21.91 -5.95
N PRO A 147 -10.85 21.71 -7.22
CA PRO A 147 -11.46 20.45 -7.67
C PRO A 147 -10.53 19.25 -7.50
N ALA A 148 -9.22 19.42 -7.74
CA ALA A 148 -8.26 18.33 -7.57
C ALA A 148 -8.14 17.90 -6.10
N LEU A 149 -8.13 18.85 -5.16
CA LEU A 149 -8.18 18.57 -3.72
C LEU A 149 -9.51 17.91 -3.34
N GLY A 150 -10.64 18.36 -3.89
CA GLY A 150 -11.96 17.73 -3.66
C GLY A 150 -12.00 16.26 -4.09
N LEU A 151 -11.39 15.89 -5.22
CA LEU A 151 -11.27 14.48 -5.65
C LEU A 151 -10.42 13.62 -4.70
N LEU A 152 -9.53 14.23 -3.90
CA LEU A 152 -8.73 13.53 -2.91
C LEU A 152 -9.45 13.40 -1.56
N SER A 153 -10.08 14.47 -1.07
CA SER A 153 -10.66 14.54 0.28
C SER A 153 -12.12 14.06 0.37
N GLU A 154 -12.82 14.00 -0.74
CA GLU A 154 -14.22 13.54 -0.85
C GLU A 154 -14.36 12.46 -1.92
N ALA A 155 -13.41 11.52 -1.93
CA ALA A 155 -13.34 10.45 -2.89
C ALA A 155 -14.60 9.56 -2.82
N LYS A 156 -15.22 9.32 -3.97
CA LYS A 156 -16.37 8.42 -4.10
C LYS A 156 -16.01 7.25 -5.01
N PRO A 157 -16.42 6.02 -4.69
CA PRO A 157 -16.29 4.88 -5.60
C PRO A 157 -16.75 5.23 -7.02
N GLY A 158 -15.89 4.98 -8.01
CA GLY A 158 -16.18 5.25 -9.42
C GLY A 158 -15.92 6.68 -9.89
N SER A 159 -15.51 7.62 -9.02
CA SER A 159 -15.10 8.96 -9.45
C SER A 159 -13.67 8.97 -9.99
N ASP A 160 -13.33 9.94 -10.83
CA ASP A 160 -11.94 10.22 -11.22
C ASP A 160 -11.06 10.38 -9.97
N ARG A 161 -9.80 9.93 -10.08
CA ARG A 161 -8.81 9.94 -9.00
C ARG A 161 -7.66 10.87 -9.35
N ILE A 162 -7.02 11.44 -8.33
CA ILE A 162 -5.80 12.22 -8.45
C ILE A 162 -4.63 11.47 -7.84
N GLY A 163 -3.54 11.33 -8.59
CA GLY A 163 -2.35 10.58 -8.20
C GLY A 163 -1.42 11.29 -7.23
N PRO A 164 -0.42 10.56 -6.71
CA PRO A 164 0.51 11.07 -5.71
C PRO A 164 1.41 12.18 -6.24
N ASN A 165 1.76 12.21 -7.53
CA ASN A 165 2.66 13.25 -8.03
C ASN A 165 1.99 14.64 -8.01
N ALA A 166 0.71 14.72 -8.38
CA ALA A 166 -0.09 15.93 -8.28
C ALA A 166 -0.23 16.39 -6.83
N TYR A 167 -0.51 15.46 -5.91
CA TYR A 167 -0.59 15.78 -4.49
C TYR A 167 0.76 16.27 -3.95
N ILE A 168 1.79 15.44 -3.99
CA ILE A 168 3.10 15.69 -3.37
C ILE A 168 3.83 16.87 -4.02
N GLY A 169 3.66 17.03 -5.33
CA GLY A 169 4.35 18.04 -6.14
C GLY A 169 3.70 19.42 -6.09
N LEU A 170 2.37 19.51 -6.16
CA LEU A 170 1.69 20.79 -6.46
C LEU A 170 0.54 21.16 -5.50
N LEU A 171 -0.20 20.18 -4.99
CA LEU A 171 -1.40 20.41 -4.20
C LEU A 171 -1.11 20.46 -2.69
N ASN A 172 -0.16 19.67 -2.22
CA ASN A 172 0.30 19.73 -0.84
C ASN A 172 1.18 20.97 -0.68
N SER A 173 0.61 22.00 -0.04
CA SER A 173 1.27 23.28 0.22
C SER A 173 2.31 23.21 1.33
N GLU A 174 2.38 22.12 2.08
CA GLU A 174 3.43 21.91 3.07
C GLU A 174 4.76 21.61 2.37
N LEU A 175 5.64 22.62 2.38
CA LEU A 175 7.09 22.46 2.32
C LEU A 175 7.56 21.65 3.54
N SER A 176 7.21 20.35 3.64
CA SER A 176 7.74 19.37 4.58
C SER A 176 8.31 19.98 5.87
N SER A 177 7.46 20.62 6.69
CA SER A 177 7.89 21.20 7.96
C SER A 177 7.09 20.58 9.10
N LYS A 178 7.31 19.27 9.28
CA LYS A 178 7.43 18.59 10.57
C LYS A 178 8.01 17.22 10.31
N SER A 179 9.33 17.25 10.10
CA SER A 179 10.23 16.09 10.04
C SER A 179 9.95 15.18 11.23
N THR A 180 9.22 14.10 10.99
CA THR A 180 9.57 12.87 11.70
C THR A 180 11.03 12.59 11.34
N ALA A 181 11.90 12.29 12.31
CA ALA A 181 13.28 11.89 11.99
C ALA A 181 13.33 10.68 11.03
N LEU A 182 12.22 9.94 10.97
CA LEU A 182 11.99 8.82 10.08
C LEU A 182 11.55 9.26 8.68
N PRO A 183 12.16 8.72 7.61
CA PRO A 183 11.65 8.84 6.25
C PRO A 183 10.19 8.40 6.17
N SER A 184 9.35 9.22 5.55
CA SER A 184 7.92 8.97 5.47
C SER A 184 7.33 9.52 4.18
N GLN A 185 6.12 9.06 3.84
CA GLN A 185 5.37 9.52 2.69
C GLN A 185 3.92 9.75 3.07
N GLU A 186 3.42 10.96 2.82
CA GLU A 186 2.00 11.26 2.95
C GLU A 186 1.33 11.15 1.58
N TYR A 187 0.54 10.09 1.39
CA TYR A 187 -0.45 9.99 0.33
C TYR A 187 -1.32 8.74 0.56
N PRO A 188 -2.64 8.84 0.45
CA PRO A 188 -3.42 10.07 0.20
C PRO A 188 -3.45 11.05 1.40
N PRO A 189 -4.02 12.26 1.25
CA PRO A 189 -3.99 13.30 2.28
C PRO A 189 -4.51 12.78 3.64
N GLY A 190 -3.84 13.18 4.72
CA GLY A 190 -4.19 12.77 6.08
C GLY A 190 -3.64 11.39 6.50
N ILE A 191 -3.06 10.63 5.56
CA ILE A 191 -2.42 9.33 5.82
C ILE A 191 -0.92 9.43 5.55
N THR A 192 -0.12 9.31 6.61
CA THR A 192 1.35 9.23 6.53
C THR A 192 1.81 7.79 6.74
N LEU A 193 2.67 7.32 5.83
CA LEU A 193 3.30 6.01 5.86
C LEU A 193 4.74 6.14 6.30
N VAL A 194 5.13 5.35 7.30
CA VAL A 194 6.51 5.29 7.81
C VAL A 194 6.98 3.83 7.70
N PRO A 195 7.83 3.47 6.71
CA PRO A 195 8.34 2.11 6.61
C PRO A 195 9.35 1.85 7.74
N MET A 196 8.87 1.24 8.83
CA MET A 196 9.65 0.94 10.01
C MET A 196 10.45 -0.33 9.80
N LYS A 197 11.77 -0.28 10.01
CA LYS A 197 12.61 -1.49 9.97
C LYS A 197 12.08 -2.52 10.95
N SER A 198 11.74 -3.72 10.47
CA SER A 198 11.06 -4.76 11.25
C SER A 198 11.62 -6.16 10.96
N LYS A 199 11.24 -7.14 11.77
CA LYS A 199 11.57 -8.56 11.55
C LYS A 199 10.49 -9.26 10.73
N THR A 200 10.28 -8.77 9.51
CA THR A 200 9.29 -9.33 8.58
C THR A 200 9.88 -10.41 7.66
N LEU A 201 9.03 -11.08 6.89
CA LEU A 201 9.41 -12.06 5.90
C LEU A 201 10.10 -11.41 4.69
N GLN A 202 11.11 -12.10 4.16
CA GLN A 202 11.74 -11.71 2.90
C GLN A 202 10.71 -11.73 1.75
N PRO A 203 10.80 -10.81 0.77
CA PRO A 203 11.93 -9.91 0.51
C PRO A 203 11.89 -8.57 1.24
N PHE A 204 10.88 -8.33 2.09
CA PHE A 204 10.74 -7.07 2.81
C PHE A 204 11.70 -6.96 3.99
N ARG A 205 11.92 -5.72 4.43
CA ARG A 205 12.77 -5.37 5.59
C ARG A 205 12.08 -4.38 6.53
N THR A 206 10.87 -3.96 6.16
CA THR A 206 10.11 -2.91 6.80
C THR A 206 8.65 -3.32 6.90
N THR A 207 7.99 -2.84 7.95
CA THR A 207 6.54 -2.84 8.11
C THR A 207 6.09 -1.38 8.07
N ASN A 208 5.07 -1.06 7.29
CA ASN A 208 4.53 0.28 7.20
C ASN A 208 3.73 0.60 8.47
N LEU A 209 4.29 1.44 9.33
CA LEU A 209 3.50 2.12 10.35
C LEU A 209 2.64 3.16 9.63
N VAL A 210 1.33 3.13 9.86
CA VAL A 210 0.41 4.13 9.29
C VAL A 210 -0.01 5.10 10.37
N LEU A 211 0.08 6.38 10.06
CA LEU A 211 -0.27 7.48 10.94
C LEU A 211 -1.35 8.34 10.29
N VAL A 212 -2.50 8.42 10.94
CA VAL A 212 -3.60 9.30 10.54
C VAL A 212 -3.65 10.49 11.49
N ARG A 213 -3.74 11.69 10.93
CA ARG A 213 -3.87 12.96 11.68
C ARG A 213 -4.94 13.83 11.04
N ALA A 214 -5.52 14.71 11.85
CA ALA A 214 -6.42 15.74 11.32
C ALA A 214 -5.70 16.61 10.28
N THR A 215 -6.36 16.87 9.14
CA THR A 215 -5.85 17.75 8.08
C THR A 215 -6.19 19.21 8.34
N ASN A 216 -7.25 19.48 9.10
CA ASN A 216 -7.62 20.80 9.56
C ASN A 216 -7.58 20.86 11.09
N GLY A 217 -7.03 21.94 11.66
CA GLY A 217 -6.96 22.16 13.11
C GLY A 217 -8.32 22.34 13.80
N ALA A 218 -9.43 22.09 13.10
CA ALA A 218 -10.78 22.14 13.61
C ALA A 218 -11.13 20.82 14.31
N SER A 219 -10.92 20.78 15.62
CA SER A 219 -11.59 19.83 16.51
C SER A 219 -13.09 20.15 16.51
N GLY A 220 -13.94 19.33 15.89
CA GLY A 220 -15.36 19.39 16.21
C GLY A 220 -16.32 18.86 15.15
N SER A 221 -16.39 17.54 15.00
CA SER A 221 -17.69 16.90 14.79
C SER A 221 -18.12 16.28 16.11
N ALA A 222 -19.39 16.42 16.48
CA ALA A 222 -19.92 15.87 17.72
C ALA A 222 -19.75 14.34 17.72
N CYS A 223 -18.93 13.82 18.65
CA CYS A 223 -18.59 12.39 18.78
C CYS A 223 -19.77 11.45 19.11
N SER A 224 -21.03 11.87 18.99
CA SER A 224 -22.16 11.00 19.35
C SER A 224 -22.31 9.79 18.42
N ASP A 225 -21.83 9.89 17.18
CA ASP A 225 -22.10 8.90 16.13
C ASP A 225 -20.89 8.00 15.83
N PHE A 226 -19.76 8.21 16.51
CA PHE A 226 -18.53 7.43 16.33
C PHE A 226 -18.30 6.47 17.50
N PHE A 227 -17.78 5.29 17.18
CA PHE A 227 -17.40 4.29 18.18
C PHE A 227 -16.22 4.77 19.03
N ALA A 228 -15.25 5.43 18.40
CA ALA A 228 -14.11 6.04 19.08
C ALA A 228 -13.71 7.34 18.38
N CYS A 229 -13.18 8.28 19.17
CA CYS A 229 -12.64 9.54 18.67
C CYS A 229 -11.24 9.78 19.24
N GLY A 230 -10.30 10.21 18.42
CA GLY A 230 -8.95 10.59 18.81
C GLY A 230 -8.45 11.83 18.07
N ASP A 231 -7.26 12.30 18.44
CA ASP A 231 -6.59 13.40 17.74
C ASP A 231 -5.55 12.89 16.72
N ALA A 232 -5.08 11.64 16.92
CA ALA A 232 -4.25 10.89 15.99
C ALA A 232 -4.55 9.39 16.11
N LEU A 233 -4.28 8.65 15.04
CA LEU A 233 -4.30 7.18 15.04
C LEU A 233 -2.97 6.63 14.53
N LEU A 234 -2.39 5.71 15.29
CA LEU A 234 -1.29 4.84 14.86
C LEU A 234 -1.82 3.46 14.53
N LEU A 235 -1.39 2.90 13.41
CA LEU A 235 -1.73 1.55 12.98
C LEU A 235 -0.46 0.75 12.78
N ASP A 236 -0.44 -0.45 13.37
CA ASP A 236 0.67 -1.42 13.31
C ASP A 236 2.03 -0.79 13.66
N PRO A 237 2.26 -0.37 14.92
CA PRO A 237 3.53 0.22 15.34
C PRO A 237 4.66 -0.81 15.47
N GLY A 238 4.60 -1.90 14.71
CA GLY A 238 5.58 -2.97 14.74
C GLY A 238 6.88 -2.54 14.09
N CYS A 239 7.97 -2.78 14.78
CA CYS A 239 9.30 -2.41 14.34
C CYS A 239 10.34 -3.31 14.99
N SER A 240 11.60 -3.10 14.67
CA SER A 240 12.71 -3.76 15.36
C SER A 240 13.21 -2.86 16.47
N SER A 241 13.78 -3.46 17.52
CA SER A 241 14.37 -2.72 18.65
C SER A 241 15.44 -1.69 18.26
N GLN A 242 15.98 -1.78 17.05
CA GLN A 242 16.95 -0.82 16.50
C GLN A 242 16.33 0.55 16.21
N VAL A 243 15.02 0.64 16.03
CA VAL A 243 14.30 1.88 15.70
C VAL A 243 13.30 2.31 16.79
N HIS A 244 13.47 1.80 18.01
CA HIS A 244 12.60 2.12 19.15
C HIS A 244 12.72 3.57 19.61
N ALA A 245 13.91 4.17 19.49
CA ALA A 245 14.11 5.56 19.88
C ALA A 245 13.34 6.49 18.93
N GLU A 246 13.41 6.23 17.64
CA GLU A 246 12.70 6.98 16.61
C GLU A 246 11.18 6.78 16.70
N LEU A 247 10.72 5.57 17.05
CA LEU A 247 9.31 5.34 17.36
C LEU A 247 8.88 6.12 18.62
N ALA A 248 9.71 6.15 19.66
CA ALA A 248 9.43 6.92 20.87
C ALA A 248 9.33 8.42 20.56
N ASP A 249 10.28 8.98 19.82
CA ASP A 249 10.27 10.38 19.39
C ASP A 249 9.02 10.69 18.55
N LEU A 250 8.62 9.77 17.66
CA LEU A 250 7.39 9.89 16.90
C LEU A 250 6.18 9.95 17.84
N VAL A 251 6.03 9.00 18.76
CA VAL A 251 4.89 8.92 19.69
C VAL A 251 4.85 10.14 20.63
N ASP A 252 5.99 10.59 21.14
CA ASP A 252 6.10 11.76 22.02
C ASP A 252 5.71 13.06 21.29
N SER A 253 5.86 13.10 19.97
CA SER A 253 5.41 14.23 19.13
C SER A 253 3.91 14.22 18.83
N LEU A 254 3.20 13.12 19.13
CA LEU A 254 1.77 12.98 18.87
C LEU A 254 0.92 13.56 20.02
N PRO A 255 -0.34 13.94 19.74
CA PRO A 255 -1.29 14.30 20.78
C PRO A 255 -1.52 13.18 21.80
N LYS A 256 -1.90 13.56 23.03
CA LYS A 256 -2.18 12.59 24.10
C LYS A 256 -3.34 11.66 23.78
N LYS A 257 -4.41 12.16 23.13
CA LYS A 257 -5.59 11.38 22.76
C LYS A 257 -5.33 10.51 21.53
N LEU A 258 -4.41 9.56 21.71
CA LEU A 258 -3.92 8.67 20.67
C LEU A 258 -4.74 7.37 20.64
N LEU A 259 -5.29 7.06 19.48
CA LEU A 259 -5.81 5.72 19.20
C LEU A 259 -4.70 4.89 18.58
N VAL A 260 -4.62 3.63 18.97
CA VAL A 260 -3.71 2.65 18.38
C VAL A 260 -4.55 1.52 17.84
N LEU A 261 -4.40 1.16 16.58
CA LEU A 261 -5.04 -0.03 16.01
C LEU A 261 -3.96 -1.01 15.60
N VAL A 262 -4.20 -2.31 15.77
CA VAL A 262 -3.35 -3.34 15.16
C VAL A 262 -4.19 -4.26 14.29
N THR A 263 -3.71 -4.50 13.07
CA THR A 263 -4.38 -5.33 12.08
C THR A 263 -4.44 -6.78 12.56
N HIS A 264 -3.35 -7.30 13.11
CA HIS A 264 -3.24 -8.64 13.66
C HIS A 264 -2.04 -8.77 14.62
N HIS A 265 -1.81 -9.96 15.15
CA HIS A 265 -0.89 -10.22 16.28
C HIS A 265 0.55 -10.58 15.87
N HIS A 266 0.88 -10.63 14.57
CA HIS A 266 2.24 -11.00 14.18
C HIS A 266 3.24 -9.96 14.67
N HIS A 267 4.44 -10.45 15.01
CA HIS A 267 5.40 -9.71 15.80
C HIS A 267 5.79 -8.38 15.15
N ASP A 268 6.01 -8.37 13.84
CA ASP A 268 6.37 -7.20 13.05
C ASP A 268 5.26 -6.15 12.91
N HIS A 269 4.08 -6.36 13.49
CA HIS A 269 2.98 -5.38 13.61
C HIS A 269 2.77 -4.88 15.05
N ILE A 270 3.14 -5.69 16.05
CA ILE A 270 2.83 -5.41 17.46
C ILE A 270 4.05 -5.11 18.34
N GLU A 271 5.27 -5.30 17.83
CA GLU A 271 6.49 -5.23 18.66
C GLU A 271 6.63 -3.86 19.36
N GLY A 272 6.38 -2.76 18.65
CA GLY A 272 6.49 -1.41 19.19
C GLY A 272 5.32 -0.97 20.06
N LEU A 273 4.29 -1.79 20.29
CA LEU A 273 3.18 -1.46 21.21
C LEU A 273 3.69 -1.09 22.61
N SER A 274 4.74 -1.78 23.09
CA SER A 274 5.34 -1.50 24.40
C SER A 274 6.01 -0.12 24.47
N VAL A 275 6.55 0.36 23.35
CA VAL A 275 7.11 1.70 23.21
C VAL A 275 5.99 2.73 23.22
N VAL A 276 4.93 2.50 22.43
CA VAL A 276 3.76 3.38 22.38
C VAL A 276 3.13 3.52 23.77
N GLN A 277 2.91 2.42 24.48
CA GLN A 277 2.32 2.43 25.82
C GLN A 277 3.18 3.18 26.85
N ARG A 278 4.51 3.10 26.73
CA ARG A 278 5.44 3.79 27.63
C ARG A 278 5.45 5.30 27.39
N CYS A 279 5.47 5.72 26.12
CA CYS A 279 5.54 7.12 25.69
C CYS A 279 4.19 7.82 25.81
N ASN A 280 3.09 7.11 25.53
CA ASN A 280 1.73 7.58 25.69
C ASN A 280 0.88 6.58 26.51
N PRO A 281 0.96 6.63 27.85
CA PRO A 281 0.23 5.72 28.75
C PRO A 281 -1.29 5.80 28.66
N ASP A 282 -1.82 6.90 28.11
CA ASP A 282 -3.26 7.13 27.93
C ASP A 282 -3.76 6.66 26.56
N ALA A 283 -2.88 6.10 25.71
CA ALA A 283 -3.24 5.59 24.39
C ALA A 283 -4.22 4.42 24.50
N VAL A 284 -5.23 4.40 23.61
CA VAL A 284 -6.26 3.35 23.59
C VAL A 284 -5.99 2.39 22.45
N LEU A 285 -5.73 1.12 22.79
CA LEU A 285 -5.60 0.04 21.81
C LEU A 285 -6.97 -0.46 21.36
N LEU A 286 -7.21 -0.42 20.05
CA LEU A 286 -8.33 -0.99 19.34
C LEU A 286 -7.84 -2.24 18.60
N THR A 287 -8.39 -3.42 18.90
CA THR A 287 -8.05 -4.63 18.14
C THR A 287 -9.11 -5.71 18.25
N HIS A 288 -9.06 -6.70 17.37
CA HIS A 288 -9.95 -7.86 17.45
C HIS A 288 -9.62 -8.74 18.66
N GLN A 289 -10.64 -9.31 19.31
CA GLN A 289 -10.46 -10.20 20.46
C GLN A 289 -9.50 -11.37 20.19
N ASN A 290 -9.59 -12.02 19.02
CA ASN A 290 -8.69 -13.13 18.66
C ASN A 290 -7.24 -12.67 18.49
N THR A 291 -7.04 -11.44 18.02
CA THR A 291 -5.73 -10.82 17.92
C THR A 291 -5.18 -10.53 19.32
N MET A 292 -5.97 -9.89 20.18
CA MET A 292 -5.57 -9.60 21.56
C MET A 292 -5.22 -10.86 22.36
N ASN A 293 -5.95 -11.97 22.16
CA ASN A 293 -5.67 -13.25 22.84
C ASN A 293 -4.28 -13.81 22.54
N ARG A 294 -3.63 -13.34 21.46
CA ARG A 294 -2.28 -13.75 21.04
C ARG A 294 -1.23 -12.66 21.26
N ILE A 295 -1.63 -11.46 21.71
CA ILE A 295 -0.71 -10.40 22.12
C ILE A 295 -0.29 -10.66 23.58
N GLY A 296 1.00 -10.86 23.80
CA GLY A 296 1.54 -11.10 25.14
C GLY A 296 1.48 -9.84 26.01
N LYS A 297 1.39 -10.02 27.33
CA LYS A 297 1.47 -8.92 28.33
C LYS A 297 2.79 -8.13 28.26
N GLY A 298 3.82 -8.64 27.59
CA GLY A 298 5.04 -7.89 27.33
C GLY A 298 4.86 -6.77 26.29
N ASN A 299 3.85 -6.87 25.43
CA ASN A 299 3.56 -5.91 24.36
C ASN A 299 2.50 -4.88 24.76
N TRP A 300 1.47 -5.28 25.49
CA TRP A 300 0.43 -4.39 26.00
C TRP A 300 -0.09 -4.85 27.36
N GLN A 301 -0.14 -3.95 28.35
CA GLN A 301 -0.44 -4.31 29.75
C GLN A 301 -1.76 -3.75 30.29
N ILE A 302 -2.31 -2.72 29.65
CA ILE A 302 -3.55 -2.07 30.10
C ILE A 302 -4.77 -2.62 29.35
N GLU A 303 -5.93 -2.05 29.64
CA GLU A 303 -7.16 -2.36 28.92
C GLU A 303 -7.03 -2.05 27.41
N TYR A 304 -7.84 -2.75 26.64
CA TYR A 304 -7.99 -2.54 25.22
C TYR A 304 -9.48 -2.52 24.90
N THR A 305 -9.85 -1.90 23.79
CA THR A 305 -11.22 -1.91 23.28
C THR A 305 -11.32 -2.89 22.13
N SER A 306 -12.16 -3.91 22.29
CA SER A 306 -12.40 -4.89 21.23
C SER A 306 -13.19 -4.26 20.08
N VAL A 307 -12.73 -4.48 18.86
CA VAL A 307 -13.46 -4.16 17.61
C VAL A 307 -13.79 -5.44 16.86
N ALA A 308 -14.93 -5.48 16.17
CA ALA A 308 -15.46 -6.64 15.45
C ALA A 308 -15.69 -6.36 13.95
N GLY A 309 -15.53 -5.12 13.50
CA GLY A 309 -15.74 -4.67 12.13
C GLY A 309 -17.01 -3.84 11.99
N GLY A 310 -16.93 -2.78 11.19
CA GLY A 310 -18.01 -1.82 10.95
C GLY A 310 -17.96 -0.60 11.85
N GLU A 311 -17.16 -0.60 12.92
CA GLU A 311 -16.99 0.54 13.81
C GLU A 311 -16.43 1.74 13.07
N LYS A 312 -17.01 2.92 13.33
CA LYS A 312 -16.54 4.19 12.79
C LYS A 312 -15.63 4.88 13.81
N ILE A 313 -14.46 5.29 13.36
CA ILE A 313 -13.46 6.01 14.15
C ILE A 313 -13.29 7.40 13.56
N CYS A 314 -13.24 8.42 14.41
CA CYS A 314 -13.02 9.80 14.01
C CYS A 314 -11.66 10.31 14.52
N ILE A 315 -10.84 10.83 13.62
CA ILE A 315 -9.57 11.50 13.94
C ILE A 315 -9.62 12.93 13.40
N GLY A 316 -10.09 13.87 14.23
CA GLY A 316 -10.36 15.24 13.79
C GLY A 316 -11.39 15.31 12.65
N ASP A 317 -10.94 15.59 11.43
CA ASP A 317 -11.73 15.62 10.19
C ASP A 317 -11.58 14.35 9.32
N GLN A 318 -10.85 13.35 9.80
CA GLN A 318 -10.66 12.06 9.13
C GLN A 318 -11.66 11.02 9.66
N GLU A 319 -12.54 10.52 8.79
CA GLU A 319 -13.45 9.41 9.08
C GLU A 319 -12.83 8.08 8.63
N LEU A 320 -12.76 7.14 9.56
CA LEU A 320 -12.23 5.79 9.35
C LEU A 320 -13.30 4.76 9.69
N GLN A 321 -13.28 3.62 9.02
CA GLN A 321 -14.14 2.48 9.33
C GLN A 321 -13.30 1.21 9.46
N VAL A 322 -13.45 0.51 10.59
CA VAL A 322 -12.81 -0.78 10.82
C VAL A 322 -13.44 -1.83 9.89
N VAL A 323 -12.62 -2.61 9.22
CA VAL A 323 -13.09 -3.65 8.29
C VAL A 323 -12.61 -5.00 8.78
N PHE A 324 -13.52 -5.84 9.29
CA PHE A 324 -13.18 -7.24 9.58
C PHE A 324 -12.78 -7.96 8.29
N ALA A 325 -11.59 -8.55 8.30
CA ALA A 325 -10.89 -9.05 7.12
C ALA A 325 -10.18 -10.39 7.39
N PRO A 326 -10.88 -11.42 7.89
CA PRO A 326 -10.27 -12.71 8.18
C PRO A 326 -9.72 -13.37 6.91
N GLY A 327 -8.79 -14.30 7.10
CA GLY A 327 -8.17 -15.05 6.02
C GLY A 327 -6.68 -15.20 6.25
N HIS A 328 -5.97 -14.09 6.45
CA HIS A 328 -4.57 -14.11 6.90
C HIS A 328 -4.45 -14.68 8.32
N THR A 329 -5.25 -14.17 9.24
CA THR A 329 -5.54 -14.75 10.55
C THR A 329 -7.04 -14.66 10.82
N ASP A 330 -7.54 -15.32 11.86
CA ASP A 330 -8.95 -15.27 12.30
C ASP A 330 -9.34 -13.96 13.04
N GLY A 331 -8.38 -13.05 13.25
CA GLY A 331 -8.60 -11.75 13.88
C GLY A 331 -8.05 -10.59 13.07
N HIS A 332 -7.75 -10.82 11.79
CA HIS A 332 -7.19 -9.80 10.92
C HIS A 332 -8.22 -8.70 10.61
N MET A 333 -7.77 -7.45 10.70
CA MET A 333 -8.54 -6.24 10.44
C MET A 333 -7.88 -5.40 9.35
N GLY A 334 -8.70 -4.82 8.49
CA GLY A 334 -8.35 -3.67 7.64
C GLY A 334 -8.96 -2.37 8.19
N LEU A 335 -8.58 -1.25 7.59
CA LEU A 335 -9.08 0.07 7.94
C LEU A 335 -9.38 0.87 6.66
N LEU A 336 -10.64 1.26 6.47
CA LEU A 336 -11.05 2.09 5.35
C LEU A 336 -11.03 3.56 5.78
N HIS A 337 -10.24 4.38 5.11
CA HIS A 337 -10.31 5.84 5.21
C HIS A 337 -11.38 6.36 4.26
N ALA A 338 -12.48 6.83 4.82
CA ALA A 338 -13.69 7.20 4.08
C ALA A 338 -13.46 8.42 3.19
N ASN A 339 -12.75 9.43 3.69
CA ASN A 339 -12.47 10.68 2.97
C ASN A 339 -11.78 10.42 1.62
N THR A 340 -10.74 9.57 1.62
CA THR A 340 -9.92 9.29 0.44
C THR A 340 -10.26 7.96 -0.23
N ASN A 341 -11.32 7.28 0.24
CA ASN A 341 -11.71 5.93 -0.15
C ASN A 341 -10.50 4.97 -0.22
N THR A 342 -9.63 5.04 0.78
CA THR A 342 -8.35 4.30 0.81
C THR A 342 -8.45 3.15 1.79
N LEU A 343 -8.10 1.95 1.33
CA LEU A 343 -8.17 0.76 2.17
C LEU A 343 -6.77 0.35 2.62
N ILE A 344 -6.55 0.41 3.92
CA ILE A 344 -5.38 -0.18 4.55
C ILE A 344 -5.67 -1.66 4.78
N VAL A 345 -4.99 -2.52 4.01
CA VAL A 345 -5.34 -3.95 3.87
C VAL A 345 -4.58 -4.86 4.83
N GLY A 346 -3.68 -4.32 5.66
CA GLY A 346 -2.83 -5.15 6.51
C GLY A 346 -1.99 -6.12 5.68
N ASP A 347 -1.84 -7.33 6.20
CA ASP A 347 -1.22 -8.48 5.52
C ASP A 347 -2.14 -9.30 4.60
N HIS A 348 -3.36 -8.81 4.31
CA HIS A 348 -4.22 -9.47 3.33
C HIS A 348 -3.60 -9.46 1.92
N CYS A 349 -2.90 -8.36 1.59
CA CYS A 349 -2.11 -8.20 0.37
C CYS A 349 -0.77 -7.53 0.73
N VAL A 350 0.27 -7.80 -0.05
CA VAL A 350 1.60 -7.19 0.08
C VAL A 350 2.05 -6.64 -1.27
N GLY A 351 2.94 -5.66 -1.26
CA GLY A 351 3.38 -4.94 -2.47
C GLY A 351 4.18 -5.79 -3.46
N HIS A 352 4.65 -6.97 -3.05
CA HIS A 352 5.43 -7.89 -3.87
C HIS A 352 5.22 -9.33 -3.40
N GLY A 353 5.06 -10.25 -4.34
CA GLY A 353 4.84 -11.67 -4.04
C GLY A 353 3.38 -11.97 -3.64
N SER A 354 3.20 -12.85 -2.65
CA SER A 354 1.89 -13.25 -2.15
C SER A 354 1.90 -13.29 -0.62
N ALA A 355 0.81 -12.86 -0.01
CA ALA A 355 0.62 -12.92 1.43
C ALA A 355 0.61 -14.38 1.91
N THR A 356 1.25 -14.65 3.04
CA THR A 356 1.12 -15.95 3.71
C THR A 356 -0.19 -15.95 4.49
N LEU A 357 -0.86 -17.09 4.68
CA LEU A 357 -1.95 -17.19 5.66
C LEU A 357 -1.48 -18.07 6.82
N ASP A 358 -1.70 -17.62 8.05
CA ASP A 358 -1.28 -18.30 9.25
C ASP A 358 -2.36 -19.27 9.73
N SER A 359 -2.25 -20.52 9.26
CA SER A 359 -3.19 -21.59 9.63
C SER A 359 -3.18 -21.92 11.12
N ARG A 360 -2.09 -21.60 11.85
CA ARG A 360 -2.01 -21.81 13.31
C ARG A 360 -2.82 -20.75 14.08
N SER A 361 -3.14 -19.65 13.42
CA SER A 361 -3.95 -18.56 13.93
C SER A 361 -5.28 -18.42 13.19
N GLY A 362 -5.81 -19.54 12.69
CA GLY A 362 -7.12 -19.61 12.05
C GLY A 362 -7.20 -19.04 10.63
N GLY A 363 -6.06 -18.66 10.03
CA GLY A 363 -6.00 -18.26 8.63
C GLY A 363 -6.47 -19.39 7.70
N ASN A 364 -7.30 -19.06 6.72
CA ASN A 364 -7.90 -20.03 5.79
C ASN A 364 -8.27 -19.38 4.45
N MET A 365 -8.31 -20.17 3.38
CA MET A 365 -8.57 -19.64 2.04
C MET A 365 -10.02 -19.19 1.85
N LYS A 366 -10.99 -19.83 2.50
CA LYS A 366 -12.40 -19.45 2.35
C LYS A 366 -12.61 -17.99 2.76
N ASP A 367 -12.20 -17.65 3.98
CA ASP A 367 -12.29 -16.30 4.51
C ASP A 367 -11.41 -15.34 3.68
N TYR A 368 -10.24 -15.78 3.22
CA TYR A 368 -9.40 -14.97 2.34
C TYR A 368 -10.09 -14.58 1.03
N PHE A 369 -10.76 -15.52 0.37
CA PHE A 369 -11.54 -15.25 -0.85
C PHE A 369 -12.71 -14.30 -0.55
N GLU A 370 -13.48 -14.56 0.51
CA GLU A 370 -14.62 -13.73 0.92
C GLU A 370 -14.19 -12.29 1.26
N THR A 371 -13.10 -12.12 2.03
CA THR A 371 -12.50 -10.82 2.34
C THR A 371 -12.01 -10.10 1.08
N THR A 372 -11.42 -10.83 0.13
CA THR A 372 -10.95 -10.22 -1.12
C THR A 372 -12.12 -9.68 -1.96
N TYR A 373 -13.25 -10.40 -2.03
CA TYR A 373 -14.46 -9.89 -2.69
C TYR A 373 -15.05 -8.69 -1.96
N LYS A 374 -15.11 -8.73 -0.63
CA LYS A 374 -15.52 -7.59 0.18
C LYS A 374 -14.66 -6.34 -0.13
N PHE A 375 -13.35 -6.50 -0.27
CA PHE A 375 -12.46 -5.40 -0.63
C PHE A 375 -12.69 -4.88 -2.06
N LEU A 376 -13.01 -5.76 -3.02
CA LEU A 376 -13.41 -5.36 -4.37
C LEU A 376 -14.73 -4.58 -4.36
N ASP A 377 -15.71 -5.00 -3.55
CA ASP A 377 -17.00 -4.33 -3.42
C ASP A 377 -16.88 -2.92 -2.80
N LEU A 378 -15.92 -2.71 -1.90
CA LEU A 378 -15.58 -1.37 -1.39
C LEU A 378 -15.05 -0.43 -2.48
N SER A 379 -14.56 -0.98 -3.60
CA SER A 379 -14.00 -0.23 -4.73
C SER A 379 -13.02 0.88 -4.30
N PRO A 380 -11.98 0.54 -3.49
CA PRO A 380 -11.06 1.53 -2.96
C PRO A 380 -10.26 2.22 -4.06
N HIS A 381 -9.86 3.45 -3.82
CA HIS A 381 -9.03 4.24 -4.73
C HIS A 381 -7.54 3.91 -4.59
N VAL A 382 -7.11 3.50 -3.39
CA VAL A 382 -5.73 3.14 -3.06
C VAL A 382 -5.77 1.96 -2.08
N LEU A 383 -4.86 0.99 -2.26
CA LEU A 383 -4.57 -0.02 -1.22
C LEU A 383 -3.25 0.31 -0.54
N ILE A 384 -3.26 0.23 0.79
CA ILE A 384 -2.06 0.37 1.62
C ILE A 384 -1.77 -0.99 2.26
N PRO A 385 -0.80 -1.76 1.75
CA PRO A 385 -0.30 -2.95 2.44
C PRO A 385 0.64 -2.55 3.59
N MET A 386 0.83 -3.46 4.54
CA MET A 386 1.84 -3.28 5.61
C MET A 386 3.26 -3.58 5.14
N HIS A 387 3.42 -4.19 3.96
CA HIS A 387 4.72 -4.45 3.37
C HIS A 387 4.75 -4.01 1.91
N GLY A 388 5.70 -3.15 1.57
CA GLY A 388 5.84 -2.59 0.22
C GLY A 388 5.14 -1.26 0.02
N ARG A 389 5.13 -0.79 -1.24
CA ARG A 389 4.52 0.49 -1.63
C ARG A 389 3.00 0.41 -1.64
N ILE A 390 2.37 1.58 -1.56
CA ILE A 390 0.94 1.74 -1.88
C ILE A 390 0.64 1.22 -3.29
N ASN A 391 -0.58 0.74 -3.49
CA ASN A 391 -1.07 0.31 -4.79
C ASN A 391 -2.16 1.24 -5.31
N LEU A 392 -1.93 1.83 -6.48
CA LEU A 392 -2.85 2.75 -7.15
C LEU A 392 -3.82 2.04 -8.12
N TRP A 393 -3.81 0.72 -8.18
CA TRP A 393 -4.69 -0.09 -9.04
C TRP A 393 -5.33 -1.25 -8.26
N PRO A 394 -6.19 -0.93 -7.27
CA PRO A 394 -6.67 -1.90 -6.28
C PRO A 394 -7.34 -3.13 -6.90
N LYS A 395 -8.21 -2.93 -7.89
CA LYS A 395 -8.85 -4.04 -8.61
C LYS A 395 -7.83 -4.96 -9.24
N HIS A 396 -6.79 -4.42 -9.89
CA HIS A 396 -5.75 -5.23 -10.52
C HIS A 396 -4.99 -6.07 -9.49
N MET A 397 -4.62 -5.48 -8.34
CA MET A 397 -3.97 -6.22 -7.26
C MET A 397 -4.88 -7.32 -6.71
N LEU A 398 -6.10 -6.98 -6.28
CA LEU A 398 -7.03 -7.93 -5.64
C LEU A 398 -7.43 -9.08 -6.58
N CYS A 399 -7.77 -8.79 -7.85
CA CYS A 399 -8.05 -9.82 -8.85
C CYS A 399 -6.81 -10.67 -9.15
N GLY A 400 -5.62 -10.05 -9.18
CA GLY A 400 -4.35 -10.76 -9.32
C GLY A 400 -4.13 -11.79 -8.21
N TYR A 401 -4.45 -11.43 -6.97
CA TYR A 401 -4.40 -12.34 -5.83
C TYR A 401 -5.40 -13.49 -5.96
N LEU A 402 -6.67 -13.21 -6.29
CA LEU A 402 -7.69 -14.23 -6.56
C LEU A 402 -7.23 -15.22 -7.63
N ARG A 403 -6.71 -14.71 -8.75
CA ARG A 403 -6.19 -15.52 -9.86
C ARG A 403 -5.00 -16.38 -9.42
N ASN A 404 -4.07 -15.83 -8.65
CA ASN A 404 -2.92 -16.58 -8.14
C ASN A 404 -3.36 -17.74 -7.24
N ARG A 405 -4.29 -17.49 -6.30
CA ARG A 405 -4.84 -18.54 -5.43
C ARG A 405 -5.56 -19.64 -6.21
N ARG A 406 -6.37 -19.29 -7.22
CA ARG A 406 -7.05 -20.27 -8.08
C ARG A 406 -6.08 -21.09 -8.94
N SER A 407 -5.04 -20.44 -9.49
CA SER A 407 -3.99 -21.12 -10.24
C SER A 407 -3.25 -22.14 -9.37
N ARG A 408 -3.01 -21.78 -8.10
CA ARG A 408 -2.45 -22.69 -7.10
C ARG A 408 -3.37 -23.88 -6.84
N GLU A 409 -4.68 -23.66 -6.66
CA GLU A 409 -5.67 -24.73 -6.50
C GLU A 409 -5.71 -25.67 -7.69
N ALA A 410 -5.68 -25.13 -8.92
CA ALA A 410 -5.63 -25.94 -10.13
C ALA A 410 -4.37 -26.82 -10.18
N SER A 411 -3.21 -26.27 -9.80
CA SER A 411 -1.95 -27.02 -9.74
C SER A 411 -1.97 -28.14 -8.69
N ILE A 412 -2.61 -27.89 -7.54
CA ILE A 412 -2.79 -28.87 -6.46
C ILE A 412 -3.76 -29.98 -6.90
N LEU A 413 -4.89 -29.63 -7.52
CA LEU A 413 -5.83 -30.61 -8.07
C LEU A 413 -5.15 -31.51 -9.10
N GLN A 414 -4.40 -30.93 -10.04
CA GLN A 414 -3.63 -31.70 -11.01
C GLN A 414 -2.62 -32.64 -10.34
N SER A 415 -1.96 -32.21 -9.26
CA SER A 415 -1.05 -33.06 -8.49
C SER A 415 -1.75 -34.23 -7.83
N ILE A 416 -2.97 -34.04 -7.33
CA ILE A 416 -3.82 -35.08 -6.75
C ILE A 416 -4.30 -36.06 -7.83
N GLU A 417 -4.79 -35.56 -8.96
CA GLU A 417 -5.22 -36.38 -10.11
C GLU A 417 -4.07 -37.24 -10.67
N ASN A 418 -2.86 -36.71 -10.62
CA ASN A 418 -1.63 -37.44 -10.96
C ASN A 418 -1.14 -38.37 -9.84
N GLY A 419 -2.02 -38.75 -8.89
CA GLY A 419 -1.77 -39.76 -7.87
C GLY A 419 -1.13 -39.26 -6.58
N GLY A 420 -1.08 -37.94 -6.33
CA GLY A 420 -0.64 -37.40 -5.04
C GLY A 420 -1.66 -37.66 -3.93
N ARG A 421 -1.27 -38.38 -2.88
CA ARG A 421 -2.15 -38.77 -1.76
C ARG A 421 -1.74 -38.16 -0.43
N THR A 422 -0.44 -37.89 -0.23
CA THR A 422 0.09 -37.28 0.99
C THR A 422 0.52 -35.84 0.78
N LEU A 423 0.68 -35.09 1.89
CA LEU A 423 1.12 -33.69 1.86
C LEU A 423 2.39 -33.48 1.03
N PHE A 424 3.45 -34.26 1.29
CA PHE A 424 4.71 -34.10 0.58
C PHE A 424 4.69 -34.62 -0.86
N GLU A 425 3.88 -35.63 -1.17
CA GLU A 425 3.66 -36.01 -2.57
C GLU A 425 3.06 -34.85 -3.37
N ILE A 426 2.02 -34.20 -2.82
CA ILE A 426 1.38 -33.05 -3.45
C ILE A 426 2.35 -31.87 -3.54
N VAL A 427 3.07 -31.54 -2.47
CA VAL A 427 4.10 -30.48 -2.48
C VAL A 427 5.17 -30.75 -3.53
N SER A 428 5.70 -31.97 -3.59
CA SER A 428 6.78 -32.33 -4.52
C SER A 428 6.39 -32.22 -5.99
N LYS A 429 5.11 -32.47 -6.30
CA LYS A 429 4.53 -32.32 -7.64
C LYS A 429 4.18 -30.87 -7.95
N THR A 430 3.55 -30.17 -7.00
CA THR A 430 3.06 -28.79 -7.18
C THR A 430 4.22 -27.76 -7.22
N TYR A 431 5.32 -28.04 -6.52
CA TYR A 431 6.46 -27.14 -6.36
C TYR A 431 7.76 -27.78 -6.87
N SER A 432 7.68 -28.66 -7.89
CA SER A 432 8.84 -29.38 -8.44
C SER A 432 9.98 -28.48 -8.88
N ASP A 433 9.65 -27.29 -9.38
CA ASP A 433 10.59 -26.31 -9.94
C ASP A 433 11.04 -25.26 -8.91
N VAL A 434 10.60 -25.39 -7.65
CA VAL A 434 10.94 -24.48 -6.55
C VAL A 434 12.00 -25.12 -5.67
N ASP A 435 12.97 -24.33 -5.20
CA ASP A 435 14.00 -24.78 -4.24
C ASP A 435 13.35 -25.53 -3.06
N ARG A 436 13.86 -26.74 -2.78
CA ARG A 436 13.38 -27.62 -1.71
C ARG A 436 13.36 -26.97 -0.34
N LYS A 437 14.20 -25.96 -0.07
CA LYS A 437 14.16 -25.20 1.19
C LYS A 437 12.82 -24.50 1.42
N LEU A 438 12.10 -24.17 0.35
CA LEU A 438 10.79 -23.53 0.40
C LEU A 438 9.63 -24.53 0.47
N TRP A 439 9.90 -25.84 0.43
CA TRP A 439 8.84 -26.87 0.47
C TRP A 439 8.17 -26.96 1.84
N ILE A 440 8.88 -26.66 2.92
CA ILE A 440 8.29 -26.61 4.27
C ILE A 440 7.26 -25.48 4.36
N PRO A 441 7.56 -24.21 4.04
CA PRO A 441 6.54 -23.17 3.92
C PRO A 441 5.41 -23.51 2.94
N ALA A 442 5.75 -24.12 1.80
CA ALA A 442 4.77 -24.51 0.78
C ALA A 442 3.76 -25.55 1.30
N SER A 443 4.14 -26.41 2.24
CA SER A 443 3.24 -27.44 2.77
C SER A 443 2.09 -26.85 3.59
N PHE A 444 2.33 -25.77 4.35
CA PHE A 444 1.25 -25.00 4.99
C PHE A 444 0.29 -24.43 3.94
N ASN A 445 0.81 -23.90 2.84
CA ASN A 445 -0.02 -23.38 1.75
C ASN A 445 -0.83 -24.48 1.04
N VAL A 446 -0.23 -25.64 0.79
CA VAL A 446 -0.95 -26.80 0.22
C VAL A 446 -2.10 -27.22 1.13
N ARG A 447 -1.87 -27.32 2.44
CA ARG A 447 -2.92 -27.68 3.39
C ARG A 447 -4.12 -26.74 3.30
N LEU A 448 -3.88 -25.43 3.33
CA LEU A 448 -4.91 -24.40 3.23
C LEU A 448 -5.77 -24.52 1.96
N HIS A 449 -5.13 -24.80 0.82
CA HIS A 449 -5.83 -24.97 -0.45
C HIS A 449 -6.61 -26.29 -0.53
N VAL A 450 -6.05 -27.40 -0.03
CA VAL A 450 -6.77 -28.69 0.00
C VAL A 450 -8.01 -28.60 0.91
N ASP A 451 -7.91 -27.95 2.06
CA ASP A 451 -9.04 -27.74 2.97
C ASP A 451 -10.15 -26.90 2.30
N HIS A 452 -9.76 -25.88 1.52
CA HIS A 452 -10.72 -25.06 0.78
C HIS A 452 -11.37 -25.83 -0.37
N LEU A 453 -10.60 -26.57 -1.17
CA LEU A 453 -11.13 -27.45 -2.21
C LEU A 453 -12.09 -28.50 -1.64
N ASN A 454 -11.79 -29.04 -0.45
CA ASN A 454 -12.66 -29.95 0.26
C ASN A 454 -13.99 -29.29 0.66
N SER A 455 -13.95 -28.08 1.24
CA SER A 455 -15.16 -27.35 1.63
C SER A 455 -16.05 -26.97 0.43
N GLN A 456 -15.48 -26.89 -0.77
CA GLN A 456 -16.20 -26.69 -2.02
C GLN A 456 -16.62 -28.01 -2.72
N HIS A 457 -16.33 -29.17 -2.14
CA HIS A 457 -16.55 -30.49 -2.74
C HIS A 457 -15.87 -30.66 -4.12
N LYS A 458 -14.69 -30.06 -4.30
CA LYS A 458 -13.93 -30.10 -5.56
C LYS A 458 -12.79 -31.13 -5.60
N LEU A 459 -12.50 -31.80 -4.49
CA LEU A 459 -11.50 -32.86 -4.48
C LEU A 459 -11.99 -34.09 -5.26
N PRO A 460 -11.10 -34.84 -5.96
CA PRO A 460 -11.46 -36.08 -6.63
C PRO A 460 -12.12 -37.09 -5.67
N LYS A 461 -13.10 -37.86 -6.16
CA LYS A 461 -13.90 -38.79 -5.34
C LYS A 461 -13.08 -39.89 -4.67
N ASP A 462 -11.97 -40.28 -5.27
CA ASP A 462 -11.05 -41.32 -4.80
C ASP A 462 -9.91 -40.78 -3.92
N PHE A 463 -9.86 -39.46 -3.70
CA PHE A 463 -8.88 -38.85 -2.80
C PHE A 463 -9.24 -39.12 -1.33
N SER A 464 -8.35 -39.80 -0.61
CA SER A 464 -8.53 -40.06 0.83
C SER A 464 -8.11 -38.86 1.67
N LEU A 465 -9.09 -38.06 2.10
CA LEU A 465 -8.86 -36.93 3.00
C LEU A 465 -8.30 -37.37 4.36
N GLU A 466 -8.65 -38.56 4.83
CA GLU A 466 -8.09 -39.13 6.07
C GLU A 466 -6.59 -39.38 5.93
N MET A 467 -6.14 -40.01 4.83
CA MET A 467 -4.73 -40.26 4.57
C MET A 467 -3.93 -38.95 4.44
N PHE A 468 -4.47 -37.98 3.70
CA PHE A 468 -3.87 -36.66 3.59
C PHE A 468 -3.76 -35.97 4.95
N SER A 469 -4.85 -35.95 5.73
CA SER A 469 -4.89 -35.31 7.05
C SER A 469 -3.89 -35.92 8.01
N ARG A 470 -3.80 -37.26 8.06
CA ARG A 470 -2.78 -37.96 8.86
C ARG A 470 -1.36 -37.56 8.46
N SER A 471 -1.08 -37.46 7.15
CA SER A 471 0.25 -37.03 6.68
C SER A 471 0.57 -35.58 7.03
N CYS A 472 -0.44 -34.71 7.13
CA CYS A 472 -0.27 -33.36 7.63
C CYS A 472 0.04 -33.36 9.13
N ASP A 473 -0.73 -34.12 9.92
CA ASP A 473 -0.56 -34.19 11.36
C ASP A 473 0.83 -34.72 11.71
N ASP A 474 1.26 -35.81 11.09
CA ASP A 474 2.60 -36.40 11.26
C ASP A 474 3.71 -35.37 10.96
N PHE A 475 3.54 -34.57 9.91
CA PHE A 475 4.52 -33.55 9.54
C PHE A 475 4.50 -32.35 10.51
N PHE A 476 3.34 -31.74 10.74
CA PHE A 476 3.25 -30.51 11.52
C PHE A 476 3.50 -30.72 13.01
N SER A 477 3.29 -31.93 13.53
CA SER A 477 3.67 -32.29 14.90
C SER A 477 5.17 -32.58 15.07
N SER A 478 5.91 -32.76 13.96
CA SER A 478 7.36 -32.93 13.96
C SER A 478 8.16 -31.61 13.86
N LEU A 479 7.47 -30.50 13.54
CA LEU A 479 8.02 -29.14 13.46
C LEU A 479 7.88 -28.42 14.79
#